data_AF-A0AA43D4U5-F1
#
_entry.id   AF-A0AA43D4U5-F1
#
_cell.length_a   1.000
_cell.length_b   1.000
_cell.length_c   1.000
_cell.angle_alpha   90.00
_cell.angle_beta   90.00
_cell.angle_gamma   90.00
#
_symmetry.space_group_name_H-M   'P 1'
#
loop_
_entity.id
_entity.type
_entity.pdbx_description
1 polymer ?
#
loop_
_entity_poly.entity_id
_entity_poly.type
_entity_poly.pdbx_seq_one_letter_code
_entity_poly.pdbx_strand_id
1 'polypeptide(L)'
;MLTLLRNIFFSVCTFFLLFGTGNAWAQVGCGGFDGAPAPNGGPQSISNGQICLNKPGAPAEIRINANNVADGNNPNNFGVEIDWDDGSPRQIVSFGGGITVNNTGPHTYEIPSITHVFLPRPCASRPGAECSYRPRVFLRIAGTTCPAQFGTSPDFFRFNTDDQCSGITVFSETATGANVFLVCAGASTTVTFTDRTTLNCLPPQELTGLNFTKRWRQFVYGTTNTITGGVLIAGAPVGFPFTPPGMPEISGEPLVASGPPPFPNNNTLAISIPATAQVGEEFHIRMDYWNFCNKFTDGDPAVEELGIIRVVD
;
A
#
# COMPACT_ATOMS: atom_id res chain seq x y z
N MET A 1 80.04 54.27 -3.15
CA MET A 1 80.61 52.90 -3.26
C MET A 1 80.23 52.18 -1.98
N LEU A 2 79.45 51.10 -1.93
CA LEU A 2 79.10 50.14 -2.96
C LEU A 2 77.69 49.61 -2.65
N THR A 3 76.88 49.58 -3.69
CA THR A 3 75.56 49.01 -3.82
C THR A 3 75.63 47.47 -3.83
N LEU A 4 74.49 46.81 -3.55
CA LEU A 4 74.21 45.37 -3.72
C LEU A 4 74.75 44.39 -2.65
N LEU A 5 73.99 44.25 -1.56
CA LEU A 5 73.86 42.98 -0.82
C LEU A 5 72.39 42.83 -0.38
N ARG A 6 71.52 42.54 -1.35
CA ARG A 6 70.10 42.23 -1.08
C ARG A 6 69.53 41.35 -2.19
N ASN A 7 70.12 40.17 -2.43
CA ASN A 7 69.55 39.19 -3.37
C ASN A 7 70.16 37.77 -3.31
N ILE A 8 70.46 37.22 -2.12
CA ILE A 8 70.84 35.80 -1.98
C ILE A 8 70.14 35.17 -0.75
N PHE A 9 68.84 35.43 -0.58
CA PHE A 9 68.03 34.71 0.43
C PHE A 9 66.64 34.31 -0.08
N PHE A 10 66.40 34.43 -1.39
CA PHE A 10 65.09 34.15 -2.02
C PHE A 10 65.18 33.09 -3.13
N SER A 11 66.13 32.16 -3.03
CA SER A 11 66.32 31.12 -4.06
C SER A 11 66.70 29.74 -3.50
N VAL A 12 66.18 29.40 -2.32
CA VAL A 12 66.29 28.02 -1.76
C VAL A 12 64.96 27.53 -1.15
N CYS A 13 63.91 28.36 -1.04
CA CYS A 13 62.58 27.93 -0.57
C CYS A 13 61.60 27.55 -1.70
N THR A 14 62.03 27.53 -2.95
CA THR A 14 61.20 27.14 -4.10
C THR A 14 61.52 25.72 -4.58
N PHE A 15 61.85 24.82 -3.65
CA PHE A 15 62.24 23.43 -3.95
C PHE A 15 61.28 22.37 -3.38
N PHE A 16 60.06 22.73 -2.95
CA PHE A 16 59.11 21.75 -2.37
C PHE A 16 57.63 21.99 -2.70
N LEU A 17 57.30 22.55 -3.86
CA LEU A 17 55.90 22.74 -4.27
C LEU A 17 55.60 22.29 -5.71
N LEU A 18 56.34 21.32 -6.23
CA LEU A 18 56.17 20.84 -7.61
C LEU A 18 56.36 19.32 -7.76
N PHE A 19 55.83 18.53 -6.82
CA PHE A 19 55.49 17.13 -7.06
C PHE A 19 54.27 16.78 -6.22
N GLY A 20 53.10 16.86 -6.84
CA GLY A 20 51.83 16.62 -6.16
C GLY A 20 50.58 16.90 -6.99
N THR A 21 50.63 16.88 -8.32
CA THR A 21 49.40 16.61 -9.11
C THR A 21 49.14 15.11 -9.08
N GLY A 22 49.04 14.55 -7.87
CA GLY A 22 48.33 13.30 -7.70
C GLY A 22 46.87 13.62 -8.00
N ASN A 23 46.28 12.91 -8.96
CA ASN A 23 44.86 12.97 -9.23
C ASN A 23 44.10 12.83 -7.90
N ALA A 24 43.57 13.93 -7.36
CA ALA A 24 42.75 13.94 -6.16
C ALA A 24 41.32 13.44 -6.47
N TRP A 25 41.21 12.41 -7.31
CA TRP A 25 39.96 11.80 -7.76
C TRP A 25 39.83 10.35 -7.30
N ALA A 26 40.67 9.92 -6.35
CA ALA A 26 40.57 8.59 -5.74
C ALA A 26 40.26 8.68 -4.25
N GLN A 27 39.28 9.51 -3.86
CA GLN A 27 38.62 9.25 -2.59
C GLN A 27 37.72 8.03 -2.80
N VAL A 28 38.05 6.93 -2.12
CA VAL A 28 37.16 5.78 -2.00
C VAL A 28 36.38 5.97 -0.71
N GLY A 29 35.05 6.05 -0.84
CA GLY A 29 34.15 6.06 0.31
C GLY A 29 33.18 7.23 0.31
N CYS A 30 32.48 7.40 1.42
CA CYS A 30 31.37 8.35 1.55
C CYS A 30 31.79 9.77 1.94
N GLY A 31 33.08 10.08 1.94
CA GLY A 31 33.60 11.40 2.32
C GLY A 31 33.10 12.48 1.36
N GLY A 32 32.32 13.44 1.88
CA GLY A 32 31.77 14.54 1.09
C GLY A 32 30.48 14.24 0.33
N PHE A 33 29.90 13.04 0.47
CA PHE A 33 28.59 12.72 -0.10
C PHE A 33 27.46 13.32 0.76
N ASP A 34 26.71 14.25 0.21
CA ASP A 34 25.60 14.96 0.86
C ASP A 34 24.21 14.38 0.54
N GLY A 35 24.15 13.30 -0.25
CA GLY A 35 22.91 12.67 -0.68
C GLY A 35 22.26 13.29 -1.92
N ALA A 36 22.74 14.44 -2.39
CA ALA A 36 22.18 15.08 -3.56
C ALA A 36 22.66 14.36 -4.83
N PRO A 37 21.75 13.81 -5.66
CA PRO A 37 22.15 13.25 -6.93
C PRO A 37 22.59 14.38 -7.85
N ALA A 38 23.58 14.11 -8.71
CA ALA A 38 23.87 14.99 -9.83
C ALA A 38 22.61 15.16 -10.72
N PRO A 39 22.53 16.20 -11.56
CA PRO A 39 21.42 16.37 -12.49
C PRO A 39 21.13 15.07 -13.27
N ASN A 40 19.86 14.67 -13.32
CA ASN A 40 19.36 13.42 -13.92
C ASN A 40 19.75 12.10 -13.21
N GLY A 41 20.34 12.17 -12.02
CA GLY A 41 20.58 11.02 -11.14
C GLY A 41 19.48 10.83 -10.08
N GLY A 42 19.52 9.69 -9.41
CA GLY A 42 18.63 9.32 -8.31
C GLY A 42 17.77 8.08 -8.59
N PRO A 43 17.02 7.62 -7.57
CA PRO A 43 16.02 6.57 -7.72
C PRO A 43 14.79 7.06 -8.49
N GLN A 44 14.26 6.21 -9.37
CA GLN A 44 13.08 6.48 -10.20
C GLN A 44 12.16 5.26 -10.19
N SER A 45 10.85 5.47 -10.05
CA SER A 45 9.89 4.37 -10.17
C SER A 45 9.73 3.97 -11.64
N ILE A 46 9.91 2.68 -11.93
CA ILE A 46 9.56 2.10 -13.22
C ILE A 46 8.13 1.58 -13.17
N SER A 47 7.81 0.86 -12.11
CA SER A 47 6.52 0.21 -11.93
C SER A 47 6.17 0.14 -10.46
N ASN A 48 4.93 0.49 -10.10
CA ASN A 48 4.44 0.25 -8.76
C ASN A 48 4.26 -1.26 -8.48
N GLY A 49 4.28 -2.12 -9.48
CA GLY A 49 3.91 -3.53 -9.34
C GLY A 49 2.41 -3.71 -9.13
N GLN A 50 2.00 -4.88 -8.62
CA GLN A 50 0.59 -5.12 -8.30
C GLN A 50 0.18 -4.29 -7.08
N ILE A 51 -0.82 -3.44 -7.26
CA ILE A 51 -1.25 -2.48 -6.25
C ILE A 51 -2.00 -3.16 -5.09
N CYS A 52 -2.50 -4.38 -5.27
CA CYS A 52 -3.29 -5.07 -4.26
C CYS A 52 -2.44 -5.98 -3.36
N LEU A 53 -2.41 -5.67 -2.07
CA LEU A 53 -1.58 -6.29 -1.05
C LEU A 53 -1.93 -7.78 -0.82
N ASN A 54 -3.22 -8.13 -0.93
CA ASN A 54 -3.74 -9.49 -0.84
C ASN A 54 -3.43 -10.34 -2.10
N LYS A 55 -2.89 -9.73 -3.16
CA LYS A 55 -2.43 -10.41 -4.38
C LYS A 55 -1.00 -9.98 -4.72
N PRO A 56 0.02 -10.30 -3.91
CA PRO A 56 1.39 -9.88 -4.18
C PRO A 56 2.02 -10.76 -5.27
N GLY A 57 1.63 -10.54 -6.53
CA GLY A 57 2.10 -11.33 -7.68
C GLY A 57 3.17 -10.62 -8.52
N ALA A 58 3.05 -9.29 -8.69
CA ALA A 58 4.00 -8.49 -9.47
C ALA A 58 4.80 -7.54 -8.57
N PRO A 59 6.15 -7.58 -8.63
CA PRO A 59 7.00 -6.72 -7.81
C PRO A 59 6.89 -5.25 -8.22
N ALA A 60 7.12 -4.36 -7.25
CA ALA A 60 7.49 -2.99 -7.52
C ALA A 60 8.91 -2.94 -8.12
N GLU A 61 9.20 -1.91 -8.91
CA GLU A 61 10.45 -1.79 -9.65
C GLU A 61 11.00 -0.36 -9.60
N ILE A 62 12.28 -0.23 -9.21
CA ILE A 62 13.03 1.02 -9.19
C ILE A 62 14.21 0.94 -10.16
N ARG A 63 14.46 2.04 -10.87
CA ARG A 63 15.73 2.33 -11.54
C ARG A 63 16.58 3.24 -10.68
N ILE A 64 17.89 3.05 -10.68
CA ILE A 64 18.83 3.97 -10.01
C ILE A 64 19.90 4.42 -10.99
N ASN A 65 20.04 5.72 -11.16
CA ASN A 65 21.14 6.33 -11.90
C ASN A 65 22.04 7.10 -10.93
N ALA A 66 23.33 6.75 -10.86
CA ALA A 66 24.30 7.42 -10.00
C ALA A 66 25.45 7.95 -10.84
N ASN A 67 25.59 9.28 -10.89
CA ASN A 67 26.62 9.95 -11.66
C ASN A 67 27.72 10.47 -10.72
N ASN A 68 28.95 10.57 -11.22
CA ASN A 68 30.07 11.18 -10.50
C ASN A 68 30.37 10.51 -9.15
N VAL A 69 30.40 9.17 -9.15
CA VAL A 69 30.59 8.39 -7.92
C VAL A 69 32.08 8.26 -7.59
N ALA A 70 32.42 8.50 -6.32
CA ALA A 70 33.77 8.38 -5.78
C ALA A 70 34.11 6.93 -5.38
N ASP A 71 34.24 6.04 -6.37
CA ASP A 71 34.53 4.61 -6.20
C ASP A 71 36.03 4.28 -6.21
N GLY A 72 36.89 5.30 -6.36
CA GLY A 72 38.33 5.15 -6.58
C GLY A 72 38.70 4.50 -7.91
N ASN A 73 37.89 4.71 -8.94
CA ASN A 73 38.05 4.12 -10.27
C ASN A 73 38.03 2.57 -10.28
N ASN A 74 37.34 1.96 -9.32
CA ASN A 74 37.11 0.53 -9.29
C ASN A 74 35.60 0.25 -9.17
N PRO A 75 34.94 -0.13 -10.27
CA PRO A 75 33.50 -0.39 -10.28
C PRO A 75 33.02 -1.41 -9.25
N ASN A 76 33.89 -2.36 -8.83
CA ASN A 76 33.56 -3.33 -7.78
C ASN A 76 33.32 -2.70 -6.41
N ASN A 77 33.75 -1.44 -6.21
CA ASN A 77 33.47 -0.70 -4.99
C ASN A 77 32.06 -0.12 -4.97
N PHE A 78 31.34 -0.06 -6.10
CA PHE A 78 30.00 0.50 -6.14
C PHE A 78 28.90 -0.52 -5.82
N GLY A 79 27.88 -0.04 -5.11
CA GLY A 79 26.62 -0.72 -4.86
C GLY A 79 25.60 0.23 -4.27
N VAL A 80 24.41 -0.31 -3.99
CA VAL A 80 23.33 0.40 -3.32
C VAL A 80 22.73 -0.47 -2.22
N GLU A 81 22.24 0.18 -1.18
CA GLU A 81 21.44 -0.42 -0.12
C GLU A 81 20.06 0.25 -0.12
N ILE A 82 19.00 -0.55 -0.12
CA ILE A 82 17.63 -0.07 -0.19
C ILE A 82 16.88 -0.58 1.03
N ASP A 83 16.33 0.34 1.79
CA ASP A 83 15.32 0.07 2.82
C ASP A 83 13.95 0.32 2.18
N TRP A 84 13.14 -0.72 1.99
CA TRP A 84 11.86 -0.61 1.29
C TRP A 84 10.74 -0.01 2.13
N ASP A 85 11.02 0.39 3.38
CA ASP A 85 10.06 1.00 4.30
C ASP A 85 8.90 0.08 4.73
N ASP A 86 8.89 -1.16 4.23
CA ASP A 86 7.92 -2.18 4.57
C ASP A 86 8.39 -3.09 5.70
N GLY A 87 9.48 -2.72 6.40
CA GLY A 87 10.11 -3.48 7.47
C GLY A 87 10.75 -4.81 7.06
N SER A 88 10.90 -5.09 5.76
CA SER A 88 11.74 -6.19 5.28
C SER A 88 13.23 -5.90 5.52
N PRO A 89 14.11 -6.91 5.49
CA PRO A 89 15.55 -6.68 5.52
C PRO A 89 15.99 -5.82 4.33
N ARG A 90 16.96 -4.92 4.56
CA ARG A 90 17.49 -4.05 3.50
C ARG A 90 18.07 -4.86 2.35
N GLN A 91 17.71 -4.49 1.13
CA GLN A 91 18.20 -5.10 -0.10
C GLN A 91 19.52 -4.46 -0.49
N ILE A 92 20.56 -5.28 -0.69
CA ILE A 92 21.86 -4.81 -1.15
C ILE A 92 22.09 -5.28 -2.58
N VAL A 93 22.35 -4.33 -3.48
CA VAL A 93 22.76 -4.61 -4.86
C VAL A 93 24.21 -4.19 -5.01
N SER A 94 25.09 -5.14 -5.27
CA SER A 94 26.53 -4.90 -5.47
C SER A 94 26.88 -4.99 -6.96
N PHE A 95 28.03 -4.44 -7.35
CA PHE A 95 28.55 -4.55 -8.71
C PHE A 95 28.56 -5.99 -9.22
N GLY A 96 28.20 -6.19 -10.49
CA GLY A 96 27.92 -7.51 -11.08
C GLY A 96 26.46 -7.97 -10.96
N GLY A 97 25.65 -7.35 -10.08
CA GLY A 97 24.21 -7.61 -9.94
C GLY A 97 23.32 -6.88 -10.96
N GLY A 98 23.75 -6.77 -12.22
CA GLY A 98 23.03 -6.03 -13.28
C GLY A 98 23.32 -4.54 -13.36
N ILE A 99 24.32 -4.05 -12.61
CA ILE A 99 24.80 -2.67 -12.68
C ILE A 99 25.61 -2.48 -13.97
N THR A 100 25.25 -1.49 -14.78
CA THR A 100 26.03 -1.04 -15.94
C THR A 100 26.88 0.17 -15.55
N VAL A 101 28.08 0.28 -16.13
CA VAL A 101 29.00 1.40 -15.90
C VAL A 101 29.32 2.07 -17.22
N ASN A 102 29.21 3.39 -17.26
CA ASN A 102 29.65 4.22 -18.36
C ASN A 102 30.97 4.91 -17.96
N ASN A 103 32.05 4.58 -18.67
CA ASN A 103 33.44 4.96 -18.35
C ASN A 103 33.85 6.34 -18.90
N THR A 104 32.90 7.25 -19.11
CA THR A 104 33.18 8.60 -19.60
C THR A 104 33.43 9.54 -18.42
N GLY A 105 34.68 9.63 -17.95
CA GLY A 105 35.06 10.45 -16.79
C GLY A 105 34.79 9.76 -15.45
N PRO A 106 34.45 10.50 -14.36
CA PRO A 106 33.98 9.90 -13.12
C PRO A 106 32.87 8.87 -13.40
N HIS A 107 32.97 7.67 -12.84
CA HIS A 107 32.07 6.59 -13.19
C HIS A 107 30.60 6.98 -12.99
N THR A 108 29.81 6.68 -14.01
CA THR A 108 28.36 6.75 -13.97
C THR A 108 27.80 5.34 -14.00
N TYR A 109 26.89 5.05 -13.07
CA TYR A 109 26.26 3.76 -12.91
C TYR A 109 24.77 3.84 -13.19
N GLU A 110 24.26 2.83 -13.87
CA GLU A 110 22.83 2.60 -14.00
C GLU A 110 22.51 1.20 -13.47
N ILE A 111 21.47 1.14 -12.65
CA ILE A 111 20.83 -0.10 -12.23
C ILE A 111 19.44 -0.09 -12.86
N PRO A 112 19.24 -0.81 -13.97
CA PRO A 112 18.07 -0.63 -14.83
C PRO A 112 16.78 -1.14 -14.18
N SER A 113 16.89 -2.09 -13.24
CA SER A 113 15.76 -2.74 -12.59
C SER A 113 16.17 -3.31 -11.24
N ILE A 114 15.53 -2.87 -10.17
CA ILE A 114 15.58 -3.50 -8.85
C ILE A 114 14.15 -3.76 -8.43
N THR A 115 13.84 -5.03 -8.16
CA THR A 115 12.48 -5.47 -7.85
C THR A 115 12.31 -5.79 -6.37
N HIS A 116 11.11 -5.49 -5.85
CA HIS A 116 10.71 -5.83 -4.48
C HIS A 116 9.24 -6.20 -4.41
N VAL A 117 8.92 -7.23 -3.62
CA VAL A 117 7.54 -7.66 -3.37
C VAL A 117 7.15 -7.21 -1.97
N PHE A 118 6.25 -6.23 -1.91
CA PHE A 118 5.60 -5.82 -0.66
C PHE A 118 4.65 -6.92 -0.20
N LEU A 119 4.99 -7.57 0.92
CA LEU A 119 4.17 -8.63 1.48
C LEU A 119 3.02 -8.06 2.33
N PRO A 120 1.83 -8.70 2.32
CA PRO A 120 0.76 -8.37 3.25
C PRO A 120 1.22 -8.45 4.70
N ARG A 121 1.03 -7.35 5.45
CA ARG A 121 1.28 -7.30 6.89
C ARG A 121 -0.04 -7.26 7.67
N PRO A 122 -0.20 -8.07 8.74
CA PRO A 122 -1.38 -8.01 9.58
C PRO A 122 -1.46 -6.66 10.31
N CYS A 123 -2.66 -6.07 10.33
CA CYS A 123 -2.94 -4.75 10.93
C CYS A 123 -2.51 -4.63 12.40
N ALA A 124 -2.42 -5.74 13.14
CA ALA A 124 -2.02 -5.74 14.53
C ALA A 124 -0.56 -5.29 14.76
N SER A 125 0.29 -5.35 13.73
CA SER A 125 1.73 -5.03 13.86
C SER A 125 2.06 -3.53 13.74
N ARG A 126 1.16 -2.72 13.18
CA ARG A 126 1.20 -1.25 13.16
C ARG A 126 -0.24 -0.71 13.08
N PRO A 127 -0.74 0.08 14.06
CA PRO A 127 -1.99 0.80 13.86
C PRO A 127 -1.81 1.80 12.70
N GLY A 128 -2.55 1.56 11.61
CA GLY A 128 -2.38 2.24 10.32
C GLY A 128 -1.59 1.37 9.35
N ALA A 129 -2.28 0.65 8.45
CA ALA A 129 -1.58 0.04 7.32
C ALA A 129 -0.95 1.17 6.49
N GLU A 130 0.35 1.04 6.22
CA GLU A 130 1.02 1.88 5.23
C GLU A 130 0.48 1.50 3.85
N CYS A 131 -0.45 2.30 3.35
CA CYS A 131 -0.92 2.24 1.96
C CYS A 131 0.08 2.86 0.98
N SER A 132 1.15 3.45 1.50
CA SER A 132 2.27 4.00 0.75
C SER A 132 3.57 3.56 1.43
N TYR A 133 4.56 3.18 0.63
CA TYR A 133 5.90 2.84 1.05
C TYR A 133 6.86 3.78 0.34
N ARG A 134 7.71 4.47 1.09
CA ARG A 134 8.74 5.35 0.52
C ARG A 134 10.12 4.76 0.78
N PRO A 135 10.67 3.95 -0.15
CA PRO A 135 11.96 3.34 0.04
C PRO A 135 13.04 4.40 0.30
N ARG A 136 14.07 4.06 1.06
CA ARG A 136 15.25 4.91 1.23
C ARG A 136 16.42 4.22 0.57
N VAL A 137 17.00 4.90 -0.41
CA VAL A 137 18.13 4.41 -1.18
C VAL A 137 19.41 5.04 -0.62
N PHE A 138 20.43 4.23 -0.39
CA PHE A 138 21.74 4.66 0.07
C PHE A 138 22.80 4.15 -0.90
N LEU A 139 23.81 4.97 -1.20
CA LEU A 139 24.98 4.47 -1.91
C LEU A 139 25.83 3.61 -0.97
N ARG A 140 26.41 2.53 -1.51
CA ARG A 140 27.33 1.66 -0.80
C ARG A 140 28.66 1.65 -1.54
N ILE A 141 29.69 2.23 -0.94
CA ILE A 141 31.01 2.41 -1.56
C ILE A 141 32.06 1.62 -0.78
N ALA A 142 32.81 0.77 -1.47
CA ALA A 142 33.79 -0.17 -0.91
C ALA A 142 33.23 -0.97 0.29
N GLY A 143 31.97 -1.39 0.17
CA GLY A 143 31.25 -2.16 1.20
C GLY A 143 30.67 -1.33 2.36
N THR A 144 30.89 -0.01 2.40
CA THR A 144 30.38 0.90 3.43
C THR A 144 29.15 1.66 2.93
N THR A 145 28.07 1.67 3.71
CA THR A 145 26.83 2.40 3.38
C THR A 145 26.98 3.86 3.76
N CYS A 146 26.68 4.76 2.83
CA CYS A 146 26.77 6.19 3.06
C CYS A 146 25.63 6.67 3.96
N PRO A 147 25.89 7.60 4.89
CA PRO A 147 24.91 7.99 5.91
C PRO A 147 23.74 8.82 5.34
N ALA A 148 23.98 9.53 4.23
CA ALA A 148 22.95 10.32 3.56
C ALA A 148 22.15 9.47 2.57
N GLN A 149 20.83 9.72 2.52
CA GLN A 149 19.96 9.13 1.50
C GLN A 149 20.33 9.68 0.12
N PHE A 150 20.37 8.80 -0.88
CA PHE A 150 20.63 9.16 -2.27
C PHE A 150 19.35 9.59 -2.97
N GLY A 151 19.22 10.90 -3.19
CA GLY A 151 18.09 11.50 -3.90
C GLY A 151 16.73 11.31 -3.23
N THR A 152 15.70 11.71 -3.97
CA THR A 152 14.31 11.59 -3.55
C THR A 152 13.73 10.30 -4.11
N SER A 153 13.40 9.36 -3.24
CA SER A 153 12.76 8.12 -3.66
C SER A 153 11.32 8.33 -4.10
N PRO A 154 10.83 7.52 -5.06
CA PRO A 154 9.43 7.49 -5.41
C PRO A 154 8.57 6.84 -4.32
N ASP A 155 7.27 7.10 -4.37
CA ASP A 155 6.27 6.42 -3.53
C ASP A 155 5.72 5.16 -4.21
N PHE A 156 5.51 4.11 -3.42
CA PHE A 156 4.86 2.87 -3.84
C PHE A 156 3.57 2.65 -3.08
N PHE A 157 2.45 2.56 -3.81
CA PHE A 157 1.14 2.44 -3.19
C PHE A 157 0.66 0.99 -3.15
N ARG A 158 0.04 0.58 -2.05
CA ARG A 158 -0.66 -0.71 -1.91
C ARG A 158 -2.02 -0.53 -1.24
N PHE A 159 -3.02 -1.23 -1.76
CA PHE A 159 -4.39 -1.28 -1.21
C PHE A 159 -4.74 -2.69 -0.74
N ASN A 160 -5.70 -2.81 0.17
CA ASN A 160 -6.19 -4.09 0.67
C ASN A 160 -7.70 -4.25 0.45
N THR A 161 -8.27 -5.36 0.90
CA THR A 161 -9.71 -5.54 1.06
C THR A 161 -10.22 -4.66 2.22
N ASP A 162 -11.48 -4.19 2.14
CA ASP A 162 -12.02 -3.19 3.08
C ASP A 162 -12.30 -3.72 4.50
N ASP A 163 -12.01 -5.00 4.79
CA ASP A 163 -12.03 -5.61 6.13
C ASP A 163 -10.72 -5.47 6.91
N GLN A 164 -9.69 -4.88 6.31
CA GLN A 164 -8.35 -4.87 6.89
C GLN A 164 -7.72 -3.48 6.83
N CYS A 165 -7.36 -2.96 8.01
CA CYS A 165 -6.45 -1.82 8.24
C CYS A 165 -6.82 -0.47 7.60
N SER A 166 -7.85 -0.45 6.76
CA SER A 166 -7.96 0.44 5.61
C SER A 166 -9.43 0.76 5.26
N GLY A 167 -10.32 0.59 6.24
CA GLY A 167 -11.76 0.56 6.05
C GLY A 167 -12.34 -0.27 7.18
N ILE A 168 -13.59 0.03 7.52
CA ILE A 168 -14.36 -0.80 8.45
C ILE A 168 -15.64 -1.16 7.72
N THR A 169 -15.75 -2.42 7.33
CA THR A 169 -17.01 -3.01 6.89
C THR A 169 -17.92 -3.13 8.11
N VAL A 170 -19.11 -2.55 8.03
CA VAL A 170 -20.08 -2.57 9.13
C VAL A 170 -21.44 -2.88 8.57
N PHE A 171 -22.06 -3.93 9.11
CA PHE A 171 -23.41 -4.31 8.77
C PHE A 171 -24.22 -4.49 10.04
N SER A 172 -25.31 -3.73 10.17
CA SER A 172 -26.05 -3.65 11.42
C SER A 172 -27.50 -3.26 11.20
N GLU A 173 -28.38 -3.61 12.12
CA GLU A 173 -29.78 -3.23 12.07
C GLU A 173 -29.96 -1.70 12.01
N THR A 174 -30.91 -1.25 11.19
CA THR A 174 -31.06 0.14 10.77
C THR A 174 -31.33 1.09 11.94
N ALA A 175 -32.21 0.71 12.86
CA ALA A 175 -32.65 1.57 13.96
C ALA A 175 -31.69 1.53 15.16
N THR A 176 -31.17 0.36 15.51
CA THR A 176 -30.42 0.09 16.74
C THR A 176 -28.91 0.08 16.54
N GLY A 177 -28.44 -0.19 15.31
CA GLY A 177 -27.01 -0.40 15.04
C GLY A 177 -26.46 -1.72 15.57
N ALA A 178 -27.33 -2.67 15.97
CA ALA A 178 -26.90 -3.99 16.42
C ALA A 178 -26.67 -4.93 15.23
N ASN A 179 -25.56 -5.66 15.21
CA ASN A 179 -25.35 -6.76 14.25
C ASN A 179 -26.07 -8.05 14.69
N VAL A 180 -26.52 -8.13 15.93
CA VAL A 180 -27.47 -9.13 16.44
C VAL A 180 -28.71 -8.42 16.96
N PHE A 181 -29.82 -8.51 16.23
CA PHE A 181 -31.10 -7.93 16.60
C PHE A 181 -31.98 -8.96 17.32
N LEU A 182 -32.53 -8.59 18.47
CA LEU A 182 -33.33 -9.49 19.30
C LEU A 182 -34.83 -9.26 19.07
N VAL A 183 -35.57 -10.37 18.96
CA VAL A 183 -37.04 -10.36 18.78
C VAL A 183 -37.66 -11.21 19.87
N CYS A 184 -38.68 -10.71 20.57
CA CYS A 184 -39.40 -11.51 21.55
C CYS A 184 -40.25 -12.58 20.85
N ALA A 185 -40.23 -13.80 21.37
CA ALA A 185 -41.11 -14.88 20.91
C ALA A 185 -42.59 -14.46 21.00
N GLY A 186 -43.41 -14.89 20.04
CA GLY A 186 -44.82 -14.49 19.98
C GLY A 186 -45.07 -13.12 19.32
N ALA A 187 -44.04 -12.32 19.06
CA ALA A 187 -44.17 -11.03 18.39
C ALA A 187 -43.91 -11.15 16.88
N SER A 188 -44.72 -10.47 16.07
CA SER A 188 -44.40 -10.22 14.67
C SER A 188 -43.58 -8.94 14.58
N THR A 189 -42.44 -8.98 13.89
CA THR A 189 -41.61 -7.79 13.71
C THR A 189 -41.08 -7.68 12.29
N THR A 190 -40.83 -6.45 11.84
CA THR A 190 -40.18 -6.18 10.55
C THR A 190 -38.89 -5.41 10.80
N VAL A 191 -37.79 -5.92 10.23
CA VAL A 191 -36.43 -5.43 10.48
C VAL A 191 -35.73 -5.14 9.15
N THR A 192 -34.84 -4.17 9.13
CA THR A 192 -33.92 -3.91 8.02
C THR A 192 -32.50 -3.77 8.55
N PHE A 193 -31.52 -4.27 7.81
CA PHE A 193 -30.11 -4.02 8.09
C PHE A 193 -29.56 -2.98 7.13
N THR A 194 -28.57 -2.21 7.57
CA THR A 194 -27.91 -1.17 6.82
C THR A 194 -26.42 -1.49 6.71
N ASP A 195 -25.91 -1.37 5.49
CA ASP A 195 -24.50 -1.20 5.19
C ASP A 195 -24.04 0.17 5.72
N ARG A 196 -23.33 0.15 6.84
CA ARG A 196 -22.70 1.33 7.48
C ARG A 196 -21.20 1.35 7.26
N THR A 197 -20.73 0.60 6.26
CA THR A 197 -19.32 0.48 5.95
C THR A 197 -18.71 1.85 5.73
N THR A 198 -17.64 2.15 6.45
CA THR A 198 -16.86 3.37 6.26
C THR A 198 -15.56 2.99 5.58
N LEU A 199 -15.42 3.43 4.34
CA LEU A 199 -14.32 3.04 3.47
C LEU A 199 -13.14 3.99 3.71
N ASN A 200 -12.14 3.53 4.46
CA ASN A 200 -11.08 4.38 5.00
C ASN A 200 -9.68 3.85 4.69
N CYS A 201 -9.33 3.78 3.41
CA CYS A 201 -7.96 3.88 2.93
C CYS A 201 -7.94 4.28 1.48
N LEU A 202 -7.99 5.58 1.32
CA LEU A 202 -7.21 6.24 0.31
C LEU A 202 -6.30 7.20 1.09
N PRO A 203 -4.96 7.06 1.02
CA PRO A 203 -4.07 8.01 1.69
C PRO A 203 -4.37 9.44 1.21
N PRO A 204 -4.06 10.47 2.03
CA PRO A 204 -4.64 11.81 1.89
C PRO A 204 -4.20 12.40 0.56
N GLN A 205 -5.11 12.82 -0.32
CA GLN A 205 -4.73 13.64 -1.48
C GLN A 205 -3.51 13.12 -2.28
N GLU A 206 -3.38 11.82 -2.55
CA GLU A 206 -2.43 11.36 -3.57
C GLU A 206 -3.07 11.62 -4.94
N LEU A 207 -2.82 12.82 -5.48
CA LEU A 207 -3.43 13.45 -6.66
C LEU A 207 -3.37 12.65 -7.98
N THR A 208 -2.73 11.48 -7.98
CA THR A 208 -2.41 10.70 -9.19
C THR A 208 -3.10 9.34 -9.27
N GLY A 209 -3.74 8.87 -8.19
CA GLY A 209 -4.38 7.55 -8.11
C GLY A 209 -5.82 7.63 -7.61
N LEU A 210 -6.70 8.20 -8.41
CA LEU A 210 -8.12 8.33 -8.08
C LEU A 210 -8.77 6.93 -7.95
N ASN A 211 -9.55 6.72 -6.89
CA ASN A 211 -10.35 5.50 -6.67
C ASN A 211 -11.56 5.48 -7.61
N PHE A 212 -11.28 5.37 -8.91
CA PHE A 212 -12.27 5.31 -10.00
C PHE A 212 -12.73 3.89 -10.30
N THR A 213 -12.79 3.05 -9.27
CA THR A 213 -13.02 1.62 -9.49
C THR A 213 -14.25 1.15 -8.77
N LYS A 214 -15.16 0.62 -9.58
CA LYS A 214 -16.43 0.03 -9.19
C LYS A 214 -16.22 -0.94 -8.05
N ARG A 215 -17.16 -0.88 -7.12
CA ARG A 215 -17.30 -1.81 -6.01
C ARG A 215 -18.55 -2.64 -6.24
N TRP A 216 -18.57 -3.82 -5.64
CA TRP A 216 -19.73 -4.70 -5.68
C TRP A 216 -20.19 -5.01 -4.27
N ARG A 217 -21.50 -5.07 -4.08
CA ARG A 217 -22.10 -5.50 -2.82
C ARG A 217 -23.28 -6.40 -3.09
N GLN A 218 -23.45 -7.42 -2.27
CA GLN A 218 -24.58 -8.32 -2.33
C GLN A 218 -25.16 -8.56 -0.93
N PHE A 219 -26.48 -8.58 -0.84
CA PHE A 219 -27.18 -9.08 0.34
C PHE A 219 -27.73 -10.47 0.05
N VAL A 220 -27.41 -11.42 0.92
CA VAL A 220 -27.91 -12.80 0.90
C VAL A 220 -28.71 -13.05 2.17
N TYR A 221 -29.98 -13.41 2.03
CA TYR A 221 -30.93 -13.58 3.13
C TYR A 221 -31.09 -15.06 3.45
N GLY A 222 -31.17 -15.39 4.73
CA GLY A 222 -31.43 -16.76 5.19
C GLY A 222 -30.28 -17.71 4.87
N THR A 223 -29.02 -17.24 4.96
CA THR A 223 -27.84 -18.14 4.89
C THR A 223 -27.90 -19.20 5.99
N THR A 224 -28.48 -18.83 7.13
CA THR A 224 -29.05 -19.71 8.14
C THR A 224 -30.49 -19.27 8.39
N ASN A 225 -31.43 -20.21 8.45
CA ASN A 225 -32.82 -19.92 8.81
C ASN A 225 -33.39 -21.09 9.62
N THR A 226 -33.64 -20.87 10.90
CA THR A 226 -34.31 -21.81 11.79
C THR A 226 -35.68 -21.30 12.26
N ILE A 227 -36.17 -20.18 11.71
CA ILE A 227 -37.42 -19.54 12.12
C ILE A 227 -38.66 -20.35 11.70
N THR A 228 -39.53 -20.63 12.65
CA THR A 228 -40.82 -21.28 12.40
C THR A 228 -41.86 -20.28 11.89
N GLY A 229 -42.60 -20.65 10.83
CA GLY A 229 -43.74 -19.88 10.30
C GLY A 229 -43.48 -19.05 9.04
N GLY A 230 -42.28 -19.17 8.46
CA GLY A 230 -41.93 -18.53 7.19
C GLY A 230 -41.55 -17.05 7.36
N VAL A 231 -40.27 -16.77 7.16
CA VAL A 231 -39.76 -15.40 7.06
C VAL A 231 -40.16 -14.81 5.71
N LEU A 232 -40.65 -13.58 5.70
CA LEU A 232 -41.00 -12.85 4.47
C LEU A 232 -39.93 -11.82 4.14
N ILE A 233 -39.60 -11.69 2.86
CA ILE A 233 -38.70 -10.66 2.34
C ILE A 233 -39.50 -9.71 1.48
N ALA A 234 -39.49 -8.41 1.82
CA ALA A 234 -40.34 -7.38 1.22
C ALA A 234 -41.84 -7.76 1.21
N GLY A 235 -42.30 -8.45 2.25
CA GLY A 235 -43.69 -8.90 2.40
C GLY A 235 -44.06 -10.15 1.59
N ALA A 236 -43.12 -10.77 0.86
CA ALA A 236 -43.37 -11.97 0.07
C ALA A 236 -42.62 -13.19 0.64
N PRO A 237 -43.22 -14.40 0.58
CA PRO A 237 -42.51 -15.63 0.91
C PRO A 237 -41.50 -15.94 -0.20
N VAL A 238 -40.28 -16.31 0.17
CA VAL A 238 -39.19 -16.68 -0.75
C VAL A 238 -38.48 -17.95 -0.26
N GLY A 239 -37.80 -18.65 -1.17
CA GLY A 239 -36.91 -19.76 -0.80
C GLY A 239 -35.55 -19.25 -0.33
N PHE A 240 -34.97 -19.87 0.70
CA PHE A 240 -33.68 -19.49 1.28
C PHE A 240 -32.57 -20.50 0.95
N PRO A 241 -31.32 -20.05 0.74
CA PRO A 241 -30.86 -18.66 0.75
C PRO A 241 -31.43 -17.85 -0.42
N PHE A 242 -31.74 -16.58 -0.19
CA PHE A 242 -32.34 -15.70 -1.18
C PHE A 242 -31.40 -14.54 -1.50
N THR A 243 -31.23 -14.26 -2.79
CA THR A 243 -30.51 -13.07 -3.29
C THR A 243 -31.48 -12.25 -4.14
N PRO A 244 -31.74 -10.97 -3.81
CA PRO A 244 -32.64 -10.15 -4.60
C PRO A 244 -32.18 -10.00 -6.05
N PRO A 245 -33.11 -9.89 -7.02
CA PRO A 245 -32.77 -9.53 -8.39
C PRO A 245 -31.96 -8.21 -8.43
N GLY A 246 -30.97 -8.13 -9.30
CA GLY A 246 -30.10 -6.96 -9.43
C GLY A 246 -28.87 -6.97 -8.50
N MET A 247 -28.66 -8.03 -7.72
CA MET A 247 -27.45 -8.25 -6.94
C MET A 247 -26.42 -9.15 -7.69
N PRO A 248 -25.11 -8.96 -7.49
CA PRO A 248 -24.49 -7.88 -6.72
C PRO A 248 -24.74 -6.51 -7.35
N GLU A 249 -25.06 -5.54 -6.52
CA GLU A 249 -25.16 -4.13 -6.90
C GLU A 249 -23.76 -3.59 -7.18
N ILE A 250 -23.67 -2.72 -8.19
CA ILE A 250 -22.42 -2.10 -8.62
C ILE A 250 -22.46 -0.62 -8.27
N SER A 251 -21.41 -0.11 -7.63
CA SER A 251 -21.34 1.32 -7.29
C SER A 251 -21.28 2.21 -8.53
N GLY A 252 -21.73 3.46 -8.38
CA GLY A 252 -21.51 4.51 -9.39
C GLY A 252 -20.04 4.94 -9.49
N GLU A 253 -19.69 5.70 -10.53
CA GLU A 253 -18.38 6.34 -10.73
C GLU A 253 -18.55 7.85 -10.90
N PRO A 254 -17.63 8.71 -10.41
CA PRO A 254 -16.46 8.38 -9.60
C PRO A 254 -16.79 8.25 -8.10
N LEU A 255 -16.09 7.35 -7.40
CA LEU A 255 -16.19 7.28 -5.95
C LEU A 255 -15.47 8.47 -5.31
N VAL A 256 -16.23 9.35 -4.66
CA VAL A 256 -15.66 10.42 -3.84
C VAL A 256 -14.93 9.78 -2.65
N ALA A 257 -13.87 10.45 -2.15
CA ALA A 257 -12.98 10.00 -1.08
C ALA A 257 -13.70 9.47 0.18
N SER A 258 -12.93 8.92 1.13
CA SER A 258 -13.38 8.31 2.40
C SER A 258 -14.78 8.74 2.86
N GLY A 259 -15.71 7.79 2.91
CA GLY A 259 -17.12 8.14 3.05
C GLY A 259 -18.05 6.94 3.14
N PRO A 260 -19.37 7.20 3.12
CA PRO A 260 -20.39 6.17 3.17
C PRO A 260 -20.30 5.25 1.93
N PRO A 261 -20.93 4.07 1.99
CA PRO A 261 -20.93 3.14 0.87
C PRO A 261 -21.54 3.81 -0.38
N PRO A 262 -20.91 3.68 -1.55
CA PRO A 262 -21.30 4.41 -2.77
C PRO A 262 -22.41 3.69 -3.56
N PHE A 263 -23.39 3.16 -2.84
CA PHE A 263 -24.53 2.46 -3.42
C PHE A 263 -25.79 3.30 -3.21
N PRO A 264 -26.66 3.42 -4.23
CA PRO A 264 -27.93 4.14 -4.14
C PRO A 264 -28.82 3.78 -2.93
N ASN A 265 -28.80 2.51 -2.49
CA ASN A 265 -29.56 2.06 -1.34
C ASN A 265 -28.65 1.25 -0.41
N ASN A 266 -28.44 1.68 0.83
CA ASN A 266 -27.60 0.94 1.78
C ASN A 266 -28.37 -0.04 2.67
N ASN A 267 -29.68 -0.17 2.48
CA ASN A 267 -30.51 -1.04 3.29
C ASN A 267 -30.83 -2.35 2.58
N THR A 268 -30.97 -3.40 3.38
CA THR A 268 -31.65 -4.63 2.97
C THR A 268 -33.12 -4.34 2.63
N LEU A 269 -33.74 -5.27 1.93
CA LEU A 269 -35.20 -5.38 1.91
C LEU A 269 -35.71 -5.62 3.33
N ALA A 270 -36.97 -5.25 3.57
CA ALA A 270 -37.65 -5.50 4.83
C ALA A 270 -37.77 -7.00 5.09
N ILE A 271 -37.40 -7.43 6.29
CA ILE A 271 -37.44 -8.84 6.73
C ILE A 271 -38.50 -8.95 7.80
N SER A 272 -39.57 -9.69 7.54
CA SER A 272 -40.64 -9.89 8.51
C SER A 272 -40.52 -11.26 9.18
N ILE A 273 -40.33 -11.24 10.50
CA ILE A 273 -40.32 -12.43 11.36
C ILE A 273 -41.75 -12.68 11.86
N PRO A 274 -42.29 -13.89 11.68
CA PRO A 274 -43.66 -14.20 12.09
C PRO A 274 -43.76 -14.38 13.61
N ALA A 275 -44.95 -14.11 14.16
CA ALA A 275 -45.25 -14.32 15.58
C ALA A 275 -45.14 -15.78 16.06
N THR A 276 -45.11 -16.74 15.13
CA THR A 276 -44.93 -18.16 15.42
C THR A 276 -43.48 -18.54 15.68
N ALA A 277 -42.53 -17.62 15.53
CA ALA A 277 -41.12 -17.87 15.81
C ALA A 277 -40.91 -18.20 17.29
N GLN A 278 -40.02 -19.16 17.56
CA GLN A 278 -39.75 -19.71 18.88
C GLN A 278 -38.39 -19.26 19.42
N VAL A 279 -38.26 -19.22 20.74
CA VAL A 279 -37.00 -18.85 21.42
C VAL A 279 -35.84 -19.71 20.92
N GLY A 280 -34.71 -19.08 20.62
CA GLY A 280 -33.49 -19.73 20.13
C GLY A 280 -33.42 -19.90 18.61
N GLU A 281 -34.49 -19.57 17.88
CA GLU A 281 -34.45 -19.54 16.42
C GLU A 281 -33.72 -18.29 15.90
N GLU A 282 -33.10 -18.43 14.73
CA GLU A 282 -32.27 -17.40 14.11
C GLU A 282 -32.52 -17.28 12.61
N PHE A 283 -32.32 -16.07 12.12
CA PHE A 283 -32.27 -15.76 10.70
C PHE A 283 -31.03 -14.91 10.41
N HIS A 284 -30.17 -15.41 9.52
CA HIS A 284 -28.91 -14.74 9.19
C HIS A 284 -29.02 -14.04 7.84
N ILE A 285 -28.47 -12.83 7.79
CA ILE A 285 -28.33 -12.02 6.60
C ILE A 285 -26.84 -11.78 6.43
N ARG A 286 -26.32 -12.09 5.24
CA ARG A 286 -24.92 -11.85 4.91
C ARG A 286 -24.80 -10.71 3.92
N MET A 287 -23.90 -9.79 4.20
CA MET A 287 -23.44 -8.77 3.27
C MET A 287 -22.09 -9.19 2.71
N ASP A 288 -22.05 -9.43 1.40
CA ASP A 288 -20.83 -9.74 0.67
C ASP A 288 -20.33 -8.46 -0.01
N TYR A 289 -19.06 -8.12 0.17
CA TYR A 289 -18.47 -6.88 -0.28
C TYR A 289 -17.17 -7.11 -1.06
N TRP A 290 -17.05 -6.47 -2.22
CA TRP A 290 -15.90 -6.57 -3.12
C TRP A 290 -15.43 -5.18 -3.55
N ASN A 291 -14.11 -5.01 -3.61
CA ASN A 291 -13.47 -3.81 -4.09
C ASN A 291 -12.50 -4.12 -5.25
N PHE A 292 -11.66 -3.15 -5.62
CA PHE A 292 -10.71 -3.32 -6.71
C PHE A 292 -9.67 -4.42 -6.48
N CYS A 293 -9.38 -4.76 -5.22
CA CYS A 293 -8.40 -5.77 -4.82
C CYS A 293 -8.97 -7.16 -4.56
N ASN A 294 -10.28 -7.28 -4.44
CA ASN A 294 -11.00 -8.55 -4.51
C ASN A 294 -12.21 -8.37 -5.42
N LYS A 295 -12.03 -8.41 -6.75
CA LYS A 295 -13.13 -8.09 -7.66
C LYS A 295 -14.09 -9.26 -7.76
N PHE A 296 -15.38 -8.97 -7.69
CA PHE A 296 -16.43 -9.95 -7.98
C PHE A 296 -16.25 -10.59 -9.37
N THR A 297 -15.88 -9.79 -10.38
CA THR A 297 -15.69 -10.26 -11.77
C THR A 297 -14.54 -11.22 -11.95
N ASP A 298 -13.56 -11.20 -11.04
CA ASP A 298 -12.37 -12.04 -11.10
C ASP A 298 -12.60 -13.36 -10.33
N GLY A 299 -13.79 -13.54 -9.72
CA GLY A 299 -14.12 -14.69 -8.88
C GLY A 299 -13.45 -14.65 -7.50
N ASP A 300 -12.99 -13.49 -7.06
CA ASP A 300 -12.35 -13.34 -5.75
C ASP A 300 -13.35 -13.50 -4.59
N PRO A 301 -12.91 -14.01 -3.44
CA PRO A 301 -13.75 -14.08 -2.25
C PRO A 301 -14.16 -12.68 -1.79
N ALA A 302 -15.40 -12.57 -1.31
CA ALA A 302 -15.92 -11.36 -0.70
C ALA A 302 -15.33 -11.14 0.69
N VAL A 303 -15.35 -9.90 1.14
CA VAL A 303 -15.43 -9.58 2.55
C VAL A 303 -16.87 -9.83 2.99
N GLU A 304 -17.07 -10.67 4.02
CA GLU A 304 -18.40 -11.04 4.49
C GLU A 304 -18.68 -10.42 5.87
N GLU A 305 -19.84 -9.77 6.01
CA GLU A 305 -20.38 -9.32 7.30
C GLU A 305 -21.74 -9.96 7.57
N LEU A 306 -22.04 -10.24 8.84
CA LEU A 306 -23.27 -10.92 9.25
C LEU A 306 -24.16 -10.04 10.10
N GLY A 307 -25.43 -9.96 9.69
CA GLY A 307 -26.55 -9.49 10.48
C GLY A 307 -27.38 -10.69 10.95
N ILE A 308 -27.64 -10.79 12.24
CA ILE A 308 -28.38 -11.90 12.84
C ILE A 308 -29.65 -11.36 13.47
N ILE A 309 -30.78 -11.99 13.16
CA ILE A 309 -32.02 -11.82 13.92
C ILE A 309 -32.16 -13.05 14.82
N ARG A 310 -32.30 -12.86 16.12
CA ARG A 310 -32.41 -13.94 17.11
C ARG A 310 -33.68 -13.77 17.93
N VAL A 311 -34.42 -14.87 18.09
CA VAL A 311 -35.63 -14.89 18.91
C VAL A 311 -35.28 -15.22 20.36
N VAL A 312 -35.77 -14.41 21.29
CA VAL A 312 -35.53 -14.49 22.74
C VAL A 312 -36.84 -14.52 23.52
N ASP A 313 -36.76 -14.82 24.81
CA ASP A 313 -37.90 -14.86 25.74
C ASP A 313 -38.46 -13.48 26.10
#